data_AF-A0AAV9CC32-F1
#
_entry.id   AF-A0AAV9CC32-F1
#
_cell.length_a   1.000
_cell.length_b   1.000
_cell.length_c   1.000
_cell.angle_alpha   90.00
_cell.angle_beta   90.00
_cell.angle_gamma   90.00
#
_symmetry.space_group_name_H-M   'P 1'
#
loop_
_entity.id
_entity.type
_entity.pdbx_description
1 polymer ?
#
loop_
_entity_poly.entity_id
_entity_poly.type
_entity_poly.pdbx_seq_one_letter_code
_entity_poly.pdbx_strand_id
1 'polypeptide(L)' 'MKCESVACVWSHATPPLQRITAVASISDPPSLFTGGSNGSIIWWKLSPSNDDHQQQQQVR' A
#
# COMPACT_ATOMS: atom_id res chain seq x y z
N MET A 1 7.53 21.49 -6.23
CA MET A 1 6.75 20.23 -6.39
C MET A 1 6.36 19.76 -5.00
N LYS A 2 5.07 19.69 -4.69
CA LYS A 2 4.58 19.33 -3.36
C LYS A 2 3.98 17.93 -3.48
N CYS A 3 4.80 16.91 -3.25
CA CYS A 3 4.39 15.51 -3.28
C CYS A 3 3.84 15.18 -1.90
N GLU A 4 2.55 15.45 -1.68
CA GLU A 4 1.85 15.05 -0.47
C GLU A 4 1.31 13.63 -0.71
N SER A 5 2.08 12.61 -0.35
CA SER A 5 1.52 11.25 -0.26
C SER A 5 2.25 10.43 0.78
N VAL A 6 1.87 10.62 2.04
CA VAL A 6 1.99 9.56 3.05
C VAL A 6 0.59 9.00 3.20
N ALA A 7 0.25 7.96 2.45
CA ALA A 7 -0.97 7.22 2.70
C ALA A 7 -0.77 6.47 4.03
N CYS A 8 -1.30 7.03 5.12
CA CYS A 8 -1.39 6.32 6.39
C CYS A 8 -2.36 5.16 6.21
N VAL A 9 -1.85 3.97 5.85
CA VAL A 9 -2.63 2.72 5.83
C VAL A 9 -3.19 2.41 7.23
N TRP A 10 -2.61 3.02 8.26
CA TRP A 10 -2.99 2.88 9.65
C TRP A 10 -4.07 3.89 10.03
N SER A 11 -5.33 3.59 9.69
CA SER A 11 -6.44 4.47 10.05
C SER A 11 -6.71 4.50 11.57
N HIS A 12 -6.39 3.41 12.30
CA HIS A 12 -6.65 3.28 13.74
C HIS A 12 -5.72 2.31 14.50
N ALA A 13 -4.79 1.63 13.82
CA ALA A 13 -3.93 0.63 14.44
C ALA A 13 -2.50 1.15 14.62
N THR A 14 -1.85 0.74 15.71
CA THR A 14 -0.46 1.12 16.01
C THR A 14 0.44 0.66 14.85
N PRO A 15 1.31 1.53 14.31
CA PRO A 15 2.23 1.14 13.26
C PRO A 15 3.11 -0.02 13.76
N PRO A 16 3.64 -0.87 12.85
CA PRO A 16 4.44 -2.01 13.25
C PRO A 16 5.66 -1.49 14.00
N LEU A 17 5.95 -2.08 15.17
CA LEU A 17 7.14 -1.74 15.97
C LEU A 17 8.46 -2.03 15.24
N GLN A 18 8.39 -2.73 14.12
CA GLN A 18 9.50 -3.12 13.28
C GLN A 18 9.65 -2.19 12.07
N ARG A 19 10.87 -2.06 11.57
CA ARG A 19 11.15 -1.32 10.33
C ARG A 19 10.63 -2.11 9.13
N ILE A 20 9.85 -1.46 8.28
CA ILE A 20 9.48 -1.99 6.96
C ILE A 20 10.64 -1.76 6.00
N THR A 21 11.05 -2.81 5.29
CA THR A 21 12.18 -2.80 4.35
C THR A 21 11.79 -3.10 2.92
N ALA A 22 10.62 -3.69 2.69
CA ALA A 22 10.11 -4.02 1.37
C ALA A 22 8.60 -3.76 1.29
N VAL A 23 8.14 -3.34 0.12
CA VAL A 23 6.73 -3.12 -0.18
C VAL A 23 6.45 -3.62 -1.60
N ALA A 24 5.35 -4.34 -1.78
CA ALA A 24 4.86 -4.77 -3.09
C ALA A 24 3.35 -4.63 -3.17
N SER A 25 2.84 -4.23 -4.33
CA SER A 25 1.40 -4.09 -4.59
C SER A 25 0.99 -4.91 -5.80
N ILE A 26 -0.16 -5.57 -5.70
CA ILE A 26 -0.81 -6.29 -6.79
C ILE A 26 -2.16 -5.63 -7.04
N SER A 27 -2.47 -5.36 -8.30
CA SER A 27 -3.70 -4.66 -8.70
C SER A 27 -4.91 -5.57 -8.79
N ASP A 28 -4.72 -6.86 -9.05
CA ASP A 28 -5.81 -7.82 -9.26
C ASP A 28 -5.49 -9.19 -8.62
N PRO A 29 -6.13 -9.56 -7.49
CA PRO A 29 -6.99 -8.72 -6.67
C PRO A 29 -6.19 -7.65 -5.91
N PRO A 30 -6.76 -6.45 -5.66
CA PRO A 30 -6.06 -5.34 -5.03
C PRO A 30 -5.49 -5.73 -3.65
N SER A 31 -4.17 -5.79 -3.57
CA SER A 31 -3.43 -6.27 -2.40
C SER A 31 -2.12 -5.50 -2.21
N LEU A 32 -1.73 -5.30 -0.96
CA LEU A 32 -0.45 -4.72 -0.57
C LEU A 32 0.27 -5.69 0.37
N PHE A 33 1.57 -5.85 0.17
CA PHE A 33 2.45 -6.66 1.01
C PHE A 33 3.55 -5.79 1.55
N THR A 34 3.85 -5.94 2.84
CA THR A 34 4.95 -5.22 3.50
C THR A 34 5.86 -6.21 4.19
N GLY A 35 7.16 -6.16 3.90
CA GLY A 35 8.20 -6.96 4.53
C GLY A 35 8.91 -6.18 5.64
N GLY A 36 9.07 -6.79 6.81
CA GLY A 36 9.81 -6.23 7.94
C GLY A 36 11.28 -6.62 7.93
N SER A 37 12.12 -5.84 8.62
CA SER A 37 13.56 -6.12 8.79
C SER A 37 13.85 -7.44 9.52
N ASN A 38 12.87 -8.00 10.23
CA ASN A 38 12.93 -9.30 10.90
C ASN A 38 12.47 -10.47 10.00
N GLY A 39 12.19 -10.22 8.72
CA GLY A 39 11.71 -11.23 7.77
C GLY A 39 10.21 -11.51 7.83
N SER A 40 9.44 -10.80 8.66
CA SER A 40 7.98 -10.94 8.67
C SER A 40 7.34 -10.30 7.44
N ILE A 41 6.19 -10.83 7.03
CA ILE A 41 5.40 -10.32 5.90
C ILE A 41 3.98 -10.06 6.40
N ILE A 42 3.47 -8.85 6.15
CA ILE A 42 2.08 -8.48 6.40
C ILE A 42 1.38 -8.32 5.06
N TRP A 43 0.22 -8.96 4.93
CA TRP A 43 -0.66 -8.84 3.77
C TRP A 43 -1.86 -7.97 4.11
N TRP A 44 -2.11 -7.00 3.25
CA TRP A 44 -3.21 -6.04 3.32
C TRP A 44 -4.14 -6.32 2.14
N LYS A 45 -5.37 -6.73 2.44
CA LYS A 45 -6.42 -6.80 1.42
C LYS A 45 -6.99 -5.40 1.26
N LEU A 46 -6.76 -4.80 0.10
CA LEU A 46 -7.24 -3.46 -0.19
C LEU A 46 -8.66 -3.59 -0.75
N SER A 47 -9.62 -2.93 -0.12
CA SER A 47 -10.90 -2.69 -0.77
C SER A 47 -10.68 -1.63 -1.85
N PRO A 48 -11.28 -1.75 -3.04
CA PRO A 48 -11.30 -0.63 -3.97
C PRO A 48 -11.92 0.56 -3.23
N SER A 49 -11.16 1.66 -3.12
CA SER A 49 -11.73 2.93 -2.71
C SER A 49 -12.79 3.28 -3.73
N ASN A 50 -14.01 3.62 -3.30
CA ASN A 50 -15.08 4.13 -4.18
C ASN A 50 -14.77 5.55 -4.71
N ASP A 51 -13.49 5.89 -4.88
CA ASP A 51 -13.05 7.16 -5.43
C ASP A 51 -12.80 6.98 -6.93
N ASP A 52 -13.81 7.37 -7.71
CA ASP A 52 -13.85 7.43 -9.17
C ASP A 52 -12.83 8.44 -9.74
N HIS A 53 -11.54 8.16 -9.60
CA HIS A 53 -10.51 8.83 -10.37
C HIS A 53 -9.69 7.80 -11.15
N GLN A 54 -10.25 7.44 -12.31
CA GLN A 54 -9.51 6.86 -13.42
C GLN A 54 -8.23 7.67 -13.69
N GLN A 55 -7.07 7.05 -13.56
CA GLN A 55 -5.90 7.43 -14.34
C GLN A 55 -5.40 6.21 -15.11
N GLN A 56 -5.68 6.30 -16.41
CA GLN A 56 -5.27 5.43 -17.49
C GLN A 56 -3.73 5.37 -17.54
N GLN A 57 -3.16 4.17 -17.67
CA GLN A 57 -1.86 4.01 -18.34
C GLN A 57 -2.08 3.30 -19.67
N GLN A 58 -2.23 4.15 -20.68
CA GLN A 58 -1.99 3.89 -22.09
C GLN A 58 -0.54 3.44 -22.29
N VAL A 59 -0.33 2.26 -22.89
CA VAL A 59 0.90 1.97 -23.63
C VAL A 59 0.50 1.41 -25.00
N ARG A 60 1.02 2.11 -26.01
CA ARG A 60 0.86 1.93 -27.44
C ARG A 60 1.43 0.59 -27.93
#